data_AF-A0A554VWH7-F1
#
_entry.id   AF-A0A554VWH7-F1
#
_cell.length_a   1.000
_cell.length_b   1.000
_cell.length_c   1.000
_cell.angle_alpha   90.00
_cell.angle_beta   90.00
_cell.angle_gamma   90.00
#
_symmetry.space_group_name_H-M   'P 1'
#
loop_
_entity.id
_entity.type
_entity.pdbx_description
1 polymer ?
#
loop_
_entity_poly.entity_id
_entity_poly.type
_entity_poly.pdbx_seq_one_letter_code
_entity_poly.pdbx_strand_id
1 'polypeptide(L)'
;MTPGAKEPTAYCLSDLPADTPTRTPVRLAKIRWRIEHDYRELKTGLGLSHFAGQSFPGFHHHVTLASAAHLFITRKRLATPKAGEA
;
A
#
# COMPACT_ATOMS: atom_id res chain seq x y z
N MET A 1 -18.28 -1.16 -10.11
CA MET A 1 -18.72 -2.42 -10.75
C MET A 1 -19.94 -2.07 -11.55
N THR A 2 -19.84 -2.06 -12.88
CA THR A 2 -20.92 -1.63 -13.77
C THR A 2 -21.93 -2.76 -13.86
N PRO A 3 -23.17 -2.61 -13.36
CA PRO A 3 -24.18 -3.66 -13.49
C PRO A 3 -24.47 -3.90 -14.98
N GLY A 4 -24.39 -5.16 -15.44
CA GLY A 4 -24.74 -5.54 -16.82
C GLY A 4 -23.59 -5.66 -17.82
N ALA A 5 -22.33 -5.47 -17.40
CA ALA A 5 -21.19 -5.74 -18.28
C ALA A 5 -21.06 -7.25 -18.58
N LYS A 6 -21.04 -7.62 -19.86
CA LYS A 6 -20.88 -9.02 -20.31
C LYS A 6 -19.48 -9.59 -20.03
N GLU A 7 -18.50 -8.73 -19.80
CA GLU A 7 -17.10 -9.13 -19.58
C GLU A 7 -16.55 -8.63 -18.23
N PRO A 8 -15.59 -9.36 -17.63
CA PRO A 8 -14.85 -8.95 -16.44
C PRO A 8 -14.21 -7.56 -16.58
N THR A 9 -14.30 -6.74 -15.52
CA THR A 9 -13.69 -5.40 -15.48
C THR A 9 -12.16 -5.43 -15.38
N ALA A 10 -11.58 -6.54 -14.93
CA ALA A 10 -10.14 -6.73 -14.81
C ALA A 10 -9.76 -8.20 -14.83
N TYR A 11 -8.57 -8.49 -15.36
CA TYR A 11 -7.93 -9.81 -15.34
C TYR A 11 -6.60 -9.70 -14.60
N CYS A 12 -6.20 -10.74 -13.88
CA CYS A 12 -4.92 -10.82 -13.17
C CYS A 12 -4.26 -12.16 -13.47
N LEU A 13 -2.95 -12.13 -13.76
CA LEU A 13 -2.13 -13.32 -13.90
C LEU A 13 -1.50 -13.66 -12.54
N SER A 14 -1.46 -14.94 -12.20
CA SER A 14 -0.87 -15.42 -10.95
C SER A 14 -0.20 -16.78 -11.15
N ASP A 15 0.89 -16.99 -10.43
CA ASP A 15 1.65 -18.23 -10.30
C ASP A 15 1.24 -19.07 -9.07
N LEU A 16 0.12 -18.70 -8.41
CA LEU A 16 -0.41 -19.44 -7.26
C LEU A 16 -0.91 -20.84 -7.68
N PRO A 17 -0.79 -21.85 -6.80
CA PRO A 17 -1.36 -23.19 -7.04
C PRO A 17 -2.84 -23.15 -7.38
N ALA A 18 -3.30 -24.06 -8.24
CA ALA A 18 -4.68 -24.09 -8.73
C ALA A 18 -5.72 -24.36 -7.62
N ASP A 19 -5.31 -25.00 -6.53
CA ASP A 19 -6.13 -25.28 -5.34
C ASP A 19 -6.17 -24.10 -4.35
N THR A 20 -5.49 -22.98 -4.66
CA THR A 20 -5.49 -21.80 -3.80
C THR A 20 -6.92 -21.26 -3.63
N PRO A 21 -7.41 -21.07 -2.38
CA PRO A 21 -8.75 -20.55 -2.15
C PRO A 21 -8.93 -19.17 -2.79
N THR A 22 -10.03 -18.96 -3.52
CA THR A 22 -10.33 -17.74 -4.29
C THR A 22 -10.17 -16.44 -3.50
N ARG A 23 -10.39 -16.48 -2.19
CA ARG A 23 -10.20 -15.32 -1.29
C ARG A 23 -8.77 -14.79 -1.29
N THR A 24 -7.77 -15.65 -1.46
CA THR A 24 -6.35 -15.29 -1.43
C THR A 24 -5.93 -14.43 -2.62
N PRO A 25 -6.10 -14.83 -3.90
CA PRO A 25 -5.76 -13.99 -5.04
C PRO A 25 -6.59 -12.70 -5.07
N VAL A 26 -7.87 -12.74 -4.67
CA VAL A 26 -8.69 -11.52 -4.56
C VAL A 26 -8.10 -10.56 -3.53
N ARG A 27 -7.68 -11.05 -2.35
CA ARG A 27 -7.04 -10.21 -1.33
C ARG A 27 -5.73 -9.60 -1.84
N LEU A 28 -4.89 -10.38 -2.53
CA LEU A 28 -3.63 -9.90 -3.11
C LEU A 28 -3.85 -8.88 -4.23
N ALA A 29 -4.83 -9.10 -5.11
CA ALA A 29 -5.19 -8.13 -6.13
C ALA A 29 -5.69 -6.82 -5.51
N LYS A 30 -6.47 -6.90 -4.42
CA LYS A 30 -7.03 -5.72 -3.75
C LYS A 30 -6.02 -4.97 -2.89
N ILE A 31 -5.04 -5.64 -2.27
CA ILE A 31 -4.02 -4.95 -1.45
C ILE A 31 -3.10 -4.06 -2.30
N ARG A 32 -3.06 -4.25 -3.63
CA ARG A 32 -2.33 -3.35 -4.54
C ARG A 32 -2.75 -1.89 -4.39
N TRP A 33 -4.04 -1.61 -4.18
CA TRP A 33 -4.53 -0.24 -3.95
C TRP A 33 -3.98 0.40 -2.68
N ARG A 34 -3.62 -0.42 -1.68
CA ARG A 34 -3.01 0.07 -0.44
C ARG A 34 -1.65 0.69 -0.69
N ILE A 35 -0.88 0.16 -1.66
CA ILE A 35 0.43 0.72 -2.04
C ILE A 35 0.30 2.16 -2.53
N GLU A 36 -0.75 2.49 -3.29
CA GLU A 36 -0.96 3.85 -3.77
C GLU A 36 -1.30 4.83 -2.64
N HIS A 37 -2.10 4.38 -1.68
CA HIS A 37 -2.41 5.14 -0.48
C HIS A 37 -1.15 5.38 0.35
N ASP A 38 -0.38 4.32 0.63
CA ASP A 38 0.86 4.37 1.41
C ASP A 38 1.90 5.27 0.71
N TYR A 39 1.98 5.20 -0.62
CA TYR A 39 2.86 6.07 -1.41
C TYR A 39 2.46 7.54 -1.33
N ARG A 40 1.15 7.85 -1.35
CA ARG A 40 0.67 9.23 -1.18
C ARG A 40 1.04 9.77 0.20
N GLU A 41 0.88 8.95 1.23
CA GLU A 41 1.24 9.31 2.60
C GLU A 41 2.76 9.53 2.74
N LEU A 42 3.58 8.63 2.20
CA LEU A 42 5.04 8.77 2.17
C LEU A 42 5.48 10.04 1.42
N LYS A 43 4.94 10.24 0.22
CA LYS A 43 5.28 11.37 -0.67
C LYS A 43 4.96 12.71 -0.04
N THR A 44 3.68 12.92 0.30
CA THR A 44 3.18 14.22 0.71
C THR A 44 3.17 14.39 2.24
N GLY A 45 2.75 13.37 2.97
CA GLY A 45 2.60 13.44 4.43
C GLY A 45 3.92 13.29 5.20
N LEU A 46 4.86 12.50 4.67
CA LEU A 46 6.13 12.18 5.35
C LEU A 46 7.35 12.73 4.61
N GLY A 47 7.13 13.58 3.61
CA GLY A 47 8.17 14.37 2.98
C GLY A 47 9.14 13.57 2.10
N LEU A 48 8.76 12.40 1.60
CA LEU A 48 9.60 11.67 0.64
C LEU A 48 9.92 12.52 -0.61
N SER A 49 9.03 13.43 -1.03
CA SER A 49 9.32 14.38 -2.12
C SER A 49 10.05 15.66 -1.71
N HIS A 50 10.48 15.81 -0.46
CA HIS A 50 11.12 17.04 0.02
C HIS A 50 12.66 16.99 -0.01
N PHE A 51 13.24 15.89 -0.50
CA PHE A 51 14.69 15.78 -0.60
C PHE A 51 15.25 16.70 -1.70
N ALA A 52 16.28 17.49 -1.35
CA ALA A 52 16.88 18.49 -2.24
C ALA A 52 17.83 17.93 -3.32
N GLY A 53 18.13 16.63 -3.32
CA GLY A 53 18.88 15.98 -4.41
C GLY A 53 20.41 16.05 -4.33
N GLN A 54 20.99 16.40 -3.17
CA GLN A 54 22.42 16.78 -3.08
C GLN A 54 23.41 15.60 -3.07
N SER A 55 23.01 14.40 -2.65
CA SER A 55 23.88 13.22 -2.65
C SER A 55 23.10 11.90 -2.58
N PHE A 56 23.70 10.82 -3.08
CA PHE A 56 23.12 9.48 -2.99
C PHE A 56 23.04 8.96 -1.53
N PRO A 57 24.07 9.09 -0.68
CA PRO A 57 23.94 8.76 0.74
C PRO A 57 22.85 9.57 1.45
N GLY A 58 22.74 10.87 1.14
CA GLY A 58 21.68 11.72 1.67
C GLY A 58 20.28 11.26 1.24
N PHE A 59 20.12 10.87 -0.03
CA PHE A 59 18.87 10.29 -0.53
C PHE A 59 18.53 9.01 0.24
N HIS A 60 19.49 8.10 0.40
CA HIS A 60 19.28 6.85 1.12
C HIS A 60 18.86 7.07 2.57
N HIS A 61 19.51 8.00 3.28
CA HIS A 61 19.12 8.36 4.63
C HIS A 61 17.69 8.93 4.67
N HIS A 62 17.37 9.85 3.74
CA HIS A 62 16.05 10.47 3.65
C HIS A 62 14.93 9.45 3.41
N VAL A 63 15.10 8.57 2.43
CA VAL A 63 14.12 7.49 2.14
C VAL A 63 13.95 6.58 3.34
N THR A 64 15.06 6.20 4.00
CA THR A 64 15.02 5.33 5.18
C THR A 64 14.24 5.95 6.32
N LEU A 65 14.47 7.24 6.62
CA LEU A 65 13.73 7.95 7.66
C LEU A 65 12.24 8.10 7.33
N ALA A 66 11.90 8.46 6.09
CA ALA A 66 10.50 8.54 5.64
C ALA A 66 9.79 7.18 5.77
N SER A 67 10.45 6.08 5.38
CA SER A 67 9.93 4.72 5.56
C SER A 67 9.76 4.33 7.03
N ALA A 68 10.70 4.69 7.91
CA ALA A 68 10.61 4.43 9.34
C ALA A 68 9.43 5.19 9.99
N ALA A 69 9.22 6.45 9.61
CA ALA A 69 8.08 7.24 10.07
C ALA A 69 6.73 6.62 9.61
N HIS A 70 6.67 6.16 8.36
CA HIS A 70 5.48 5.47 7.83
C HIS A 70 5.18 4.17 8.60
N LEU A 71 6.21 3.38 8.90
CA LEU A 71 6.07 2.17 9.72
C LEU A 71 5.53 2.50 11.13
N PHE A 72 6.08 3.54 11.77
CA PHE A 72 5.64 3.98 13.09
C PHE A 72 4.15 4.37 13.11
N ILE A 73 3.71 5.21 12.18
CA ILE A 73 2.31 5.63 12.08
C ILE A 73 1.39 4.45 11.76
N THR A 74 1.81 3.58 10.84
CA THR A 74 1.06 2.37 10.48
C THR A 74 0.89 1.46 11.70
N ARG A 75 1.95 1.26 12.49
CA ARG A 75 1.88 0.48 13.73
C ARG A 75 0.90 1.09 14.74
N LYS A 76 0.91 2.42 14.91
CA LYS A 76 -0.05 3.12 15.78
C LYS A 76 -1.49 2.92 15.31
N ARG A 77 -1.77 3.05 14.00
CA ARG A 77 -3.11 2.80 13.43
C ARG A 77 -3.60 1.38 13.65
N LEU A 78 -2.71 0.40 13.61
CA LEU A 78 -3.06 -1.01 13.84
C LEU A 78 -3.26 -1.34 15.32
N ALA A 79 -2.61 -0.60 16.22
CA ALA A 79 -2.72 -0.80 17.66
C ALA A 79 -3.98 -0.14 18.27
N THR A 80 -4.53 0.89 17.62
CA THR A 80 -5.75 1.57 18.07
C THR A 80 -6.98 0.95 17.37
N PRO A 81 -7.92 0.32 18.10
CA PRO A 81 -9.17 -0.13 17.52
C PRO A 81 -9.91 1.05 16.90
N LYS A 82 -10.54 0.87 15.73
CA LYS A 82 -11.45 1.89 15.21
C LYS A 82 -12.62 2.03 16.19
N ALA A 83 -12.88 3.26 16.66
CA ALA A 83 -14.09 3.58 17.41
C ALA A 83 -15.30 3.26 16.53
N GLY A 84 -15.93 2.11 16.74
CA GLY A 84 -16.98 1.57 15.87
C GLY A 84 -17.23 0.06 16.01
N GLU A 85 -16.35 -0.68 16.68
CA GLU A 85 -16.60 -2.07 17.10
C GLU A 85 -16.48 -2.16 18.63
N ALA A 86 -17.58 -1.83 19.32
CA ALA A 86 -17.85 -2.18 20.71
C ALA A 86 -19.34 -2.50 20.83
#